data_AF-A0AAN8JX32-F1
#
_entry.id   AF-A0AAN8JX32-F1
#
_cell.length_a   1.000
_cell.length_b   1.000
_cell.length_c   1.000
_cell.angle_alpha   90.00
_cell.angle_beta   90.00
_cell.angle_gamma   90.00
#
_symmetry.space_group_name_H-M   'P 1'
#
loop_
_entity.id
_entity.type
_entity.pdbx_description
1 polymer ?
#
loop_
_entity_poly.entity_id
_entity_poly.type
_entity_poly.pdbx_seq_one_letter_code
_entity_poly.pdbx_strand_id
1 'polypeptide(L)'
;MTEKAVDDIIRLFNLYGETNYLGESVSKTQHMIQCGRLAQQHMNNLQVTVGALLHDIGHLIGIDRNTVSMVTDDQDLGAKDHDTIGGNYLRELCFPSLVCELVSGHVQAKRYLVYKDKKYYESE
;
A
#
# COMPACT_ATOMS: atom_id res chain seq x y z
N MET A 1 0.52 -18.79 7.82
CA MET A 1 -0.50 -17.96 7.17
C MET A 1 -1.67 -18.86 6.84
N THR A 2 -2.89 -18.49 7.25
CA THR A 2 -4.09 -19.30 7.00
C THR A 2 -4.70 -18.93 5.65
N GLU A 3 -5.37 -19.87 5.00
CA GLU A 3 -6.12 -19.63 3.75
C GLU A 3 -7.08 -18.44 3.90
N LYS A 4 -7.72 -18.35 5.07
CA LYS A 4 -8.58 -17.23 5.47
C LYS A 4 -7.91 -15.85 5.39
N ALA A 5 -6.62 -15.74 5.72
CA ALA A 5 -5.91 -14.45 5.65
C ALA A 5 -5.78 -13.96 4.21
N VAL A 6 -5.55 -14.88 3.27
CA VAL A 6 -5.47 -14.57 1.84
C VAL A 6 -6.86 -14.22 1.30
N ASP A 7 -7.89 -14.97 1.70
CA ASP A 7 -9.27 -14.70 1.30
C ASP A 7 -9.75 -13.32 1.76
N ASP A 8 -9.41 -12.91 2.99
CA ASP A 8 -9.74 -11.58 3.52
C ASP A 8 -9.07 -10.47 2.71
N ILE A 9 -7.82 -10.66 2.29
CA ILE A 9 -7.12 -9.71 1.41
C ILE A 9 -7.80 -9.66 0.03
N ILE A 10 -8.09 -10.81 -0.58
CA ILE A 10 -8.77 -10.89 -1.88
C ILE A 10 -10.14 -10.20 -1.80
N ARG A 11 -10.89 -10.38 -0.72
CA ARG A 11 -12.15 -9.69 -0.47
C ARG A 11 -11.98 -8.17 -0.50
N LEU A 12 -10.95 -7.64 0.16
CA LEU A 12 -10.67 -6.19 0.17
C LEU A 12 -10.39 -5.65 -1.24
N PHE A 13 -9.57 -6.36 -2.02
CA PHE A 13 -9.30 -6.00 -3.42
C PHE A 13 -10.58 -6.00 -4.27
N ASN A 14 -11.41 -7.03 -4.14
CA ASN A 14 -12.65 -7.15 -4.92
C ASN A 14 -13.69 -6.06 -4.57
N LEU A 15 -13.79 -5.68 -3.30
CA LEU A 15 -14.80 -4.70 -2.86
C LEU A 15 -14.37 -3.25 -3.10
N TYR A 16 -13.09 -2.92 -2.89
CA TYR A 16 -12.64 -1.54 -2.79
C TYR A 16 -11.53 -1.17 -3.78
N GLY A 17 -10.94 -2.17 -4.46
CA GLY A 17 -9.76 -1.99 -5.29
C GLY A 17 -9.99 -1.28 -6.62
N GLU A 18 -11.22 -1.30 -7.16
CA GLU A 18 -11.59 -0.61 -8.41
C GLU A 18 -11.83 0.89 -8.25
N THR A 19 -11.72 1.41 -7.02
CA THR A 19 -11.79 2.86 -6.79
C THR A 19 -10.54 3.56 -7.34
N ASN A 20 -10.69 4.80 -7.80
CA ASN A 20 -9.59 5.60 -8.33
C ASN A 20 -8.44 5.69 -7.32
N TYR A 21 -7.20 5.56 -7.79
CA TYR A 21 -6.01 5.77 -6.98
C TYR A 21 -5.67 7.27 -6.91
N LEU A 22 -6.32 7.97 -5.98
CA LEU A 22 -5.92 9.29 -5.47
C LEU A 22 -5.52 10.34 -6.52
N GLY A 23 -6.28 10.44 -7.62
CA GLY A 23 -6.04 11.42 -8.69
C GLY A 23 -5.26 10.88 -9.89
N GLU A 24 -4.78 9.64 -9.83
CA GLU A 24 -4.12 8.98 -10.95
C GLU A 24 -5.13 8.27 -11.88
N SER A 25 -4.70 8.01 -13.11
CA SER A 25 -5.50 7.30 -14.12
C SER A 25 -5.43 5.76 -13.98
N VAL A 26 -5.34 5.26 -12.74
CA VAL A 26 -5.32 3.83 -12.40
C VAL A 26 -6.21 3.56 -11.17
N SER A 27 -6.70 2.33 -11.04
CA SER A 27 -7.35 1.87 -9.82
C SER A 27 -6.33 1.48 -8.75
N LYS A 28 -6.75 1.44 -7.47
CA LYS A 28 -5.87 0.99 -6.37
C LYS A 28 -5.34 -0.42 -6.62
N THR A 29 -6.18 -1.32 -7.16
CA THR A 29 -5.76 -2.66 -7.59
C THR A 29 -4.69 -2.61 -8.66
N GLN A 30 -4.90 -1.81 -9.71
CA GLN A 30 -3.95 -1.71 -10.82
C GLN A 30 -2.58 -1.21 -10.35
N HIS A 31 -2.54 -0.15 -9.55
CA HIS A 31 -1.31 0.38 -8.96
C HIS A 31 -0.55 -0.69 -8.17
N MET A 32 -1.19 -1.30 -7.17
CA MET A 32 -0.59 -2.33 -6.32
C MET A 32 -0.10 -3.54 -7.13
N ILE A 33 -0.86 -4.00 -8.13
CA ILE A 33 -0.44 -5.11 -9.02
C ILE A 33 0.78 -4.72 -9.86
N GLN A 34 0.84 -3.50 -10.39
CA GLN A 34 1.99 -3.02 -11.17
C GLN A 34 3.26 -3.00 -10.31
N CYS A 35 3.19 -2.45 -9.09
CA CYS A 35 4.30 -2.46 -8.13
C CYS A 35 4.76 -3.88 -7.80
N GLY A 36 3.82 -4.78 -7.50
CA GLY A 36 4.11 -6.19 -7.23
C GLY A 36 4.79 -6.89 -8.42
N ARG A 37 4.31 -6.66 -9.65
CA ARG A 37 4.90 -7.25 -10.88
C ARG A 37 6.32 -6.76 -11.13
N LEU A 38 6.58 -5.45 -10.98
CA LEU A 38 7.92 -4.91 -11.13
C LEU A 38 8.87 -5.49 -10.09
N ALA A 39 8.43 -5.57 -8.82
CA ALA A 39 9.24 -6.20 -7.77
C ALA A 39 9.53 -7.69 -8.06
N GLN A 40 8.53 -8.43 -8.58
CA GLN A 40 8.70 -9.81 -9.01
C GLN A 40 9.77 -9.96 -10.11
N GLN A 41 9.83 -9.02 -11.05
CA GLN A 41 10.77 -9.05 -12.17
C GLN A 41 12.21 -8.68 -11.75
N HIS A 42 12.37 -7.80 -10.76
CA HIS A 42 13.67 -7.16 -10.50
C HIS A 42 14.30 -7.48 -9.14
N MET A 43 13.54 -7.86 -8.12
CA MET A 43 14.05 -7.89 -6.73
C MET A 43 14.47 -9.28 -6.24
N ASN A 44 14.19 -10.35 -7.00
CA ASN A 44 14.48 -11.76 -6.66
C ASN A 44 14.16 -12.12 -5.18
N ASN A 45 13.12 -11.52 -4.61
CA ASN A 45 12.76 -11.69 -3.22
C ASN A 45 11.23 -11.64 -3.07
N LEU A 46 10.66 -12.78 -2.68
CA LEU A 46 9.21 -12.94 -2.54
C LEU A 46 8.61 -11.98 -1.51
N GLN A 47 9.30 -11.71 -0.40
CA GLN A 47 8.79 -10.79 0.63
C GLN A 47 8.77 -9.34 0.12
N VAL A 48 9.74 -8.95 -0.71
CA VAL A 48 9.73 -7.64 -1.37
C VAL A 48 8.60 -7.56 -2.38
N THR A 49 8.37 -8.61 -3.18
CA THR A 49 7.24 -8.70 -4.11
C THR A 49 5.89 -8.55 -3.41
N VAL A 50 5.70 -9.29 -2.31
CA VAL A 50 4.46 -9.22 -1.51
C VAL A 50 4.33 -7.85 -0.82
N GLY A 51 5.41 -7.31 -0.28
CA GLY A 51 5.42 -5.96 0.31
C GLY A 51 5.04 -4.88 -0.70
N ALA A 52 5.58 -4.93 -1.91
CA ALA A 52 5.23 -4.01 -2.99
C ALA A 52 3.77 -4.17 -3.45
N LEU A 53 3.28 -5.40 -3.54
CA LEU A 53 1.88 -5.68 -3.87
C LEU A 53 0.90 -5.14 -2.81
N LEU A 54 1.29 -5.12 -1.54
CA LEU A 54 0.38 -4.81 -0.43
C LEU A 54 0.67 -3.47 0.26
N HIS A 55 1.60 -2.65 -0.26
CA HIS A 55 2.04 -1.44 0.44
C HIS A 55 0.89 -0.44 0.73
N ASP A 56 -0.10 -0.38 -0.15
CA ASP A 56 -1.26 0.51 -0.02
C ASP A 56 -2.55 -0.18 0.46
N ILE A 57 -2.47 -1.43 0.94
CA ILE A 57 -3.66 -2.17 1.41
C ILE A 57 -4.41 -1.41 2.53
N GLY A 58 -3.69 -0.56 3.28
CA GLY A 58 -4.27 0.31 4.30
C GLY A 58 -5.37 1.23 3.78
N HIS A 59 -5.34 1.64 2.51
CA HIS A 59 -6.44 2.39 1.91
C HIS A 59 -7.71 1.55 1.76
N LEU A 60 -7.60 0.29 1.34
CA LEU A 60 -8.76 -0.60 1.23
C LEU A 60 -9.37 -0.89 2.61
N ILE A 61 -8.50 -1.13 3.60
CA ILE A 61 -8.89 -1.35 5.00
C ILE A 61 -9.55 -0.09 5.57
N GLY A 62 -9.02 1.09 5.24
CA GLY A 62 -9.59 2.34 5.70
C GLY A 62 -11.00 2.58 5.18
N ILE A 63 -11.28 2.19 3.93
CA ILE A 63 -12.64 2.22 3.37
C ILE A 63 -13.53 1.18 4.08
N ASP A 64 -13.08 -0.08 4.20
CA ASP A 64 -13.82 -1.18 4.85
C ASP A 64 -14.22 -0.85 6.30
N ARG A 65 -13.34 -0.15 7.03
CA ARG A 65 -13.52 0.23 8.44
C ARG A 65 -14.02 1.66 8.64
N ASN A 66 -14.29 2.40 7.56
CA ASN A 66 -14.72 3.80 7.57
C ASN A 66 -13.80 4.70 8.43
N THR A 67 -12.49 4.58 8.23
CA THR A 67 -11.48 5.38 8.94
C THR A 67 -11.42 6.82 8.42
N VAL A 68 -10.76 7.70 9.16
CA VAL A 68 -10.55 9.09 8.74
C VAL A 68 -9.66 9.14 7.48
N SER A 69 -10.16 9.75 6.41
CA SER A 69 -9.36 10.12 5.24
C SER A 69 -8.53 11.37 5.49
N MET A 70 -7.41 11.49 4.80
CA MET A 70 -6.67 12.74 4.65
C MET A 70 -7.29 13.56 3.52
N VAL A 71 -7.61 14.83 3.79
CA VAL A 71 -8.13 15.77 2.78
C VAL A 71 -7.17 16.94 2.65
N THR A 72 -6.83 17.32 1.42
CA THR A 72 -5.99 18.49 1.12
C THR A 72 -6.53 19.16 -0.14
N ASP A 73 -6.70 20.48 -0.11
CA ASP A 73 -7.27 21.27 -1.22
C ASP A 73 -8.56 20.66 -1.81
N ASP A 74 -9.49 20.27 -0.92
CA ASP A 74 -10.75 19.60 -1.23
C ASP A 74 -10.64 18.22 -1.92
N GLN A 75 -9.44 17.63 -1.98
CA GLN A 75 -9.19 16.31 -2.53
C GLN A 75 -8.99 15.26 -1.42
N ASP A 76 -9.68 14.13 -1.54
CA ASP A 76 -9.50 12.96 -0.67
C ASP A 76 -8.25 12.19 -1.10
N LEU A 77 -7.25 12.16 -0.23
CA LEU A 77 -5.96 11.48 -0.38
C LEU A 77 -5.97 10.07 0.27
N GLY A 78 -7.16 9.53 0.54
CA GLY A 78 -7.36 8.22 1.11
C GLY A 78 -7.13 8.17 2.61
N ALA A 79 -7.17 6.94 3.15
CA ALA A 79 -7.00 6.68 4.58
C ALA A 79 -5.73 7.35 5.16
N LYS A 80 -5.94 8.13 6.23
CA LYS A 80 -4.84 8.67 7.02
C LYS A 80 -4.04 7.52 7.64
N ASP A 81 -2.72 7.62 7.64
CA ASP A 81 -1.80 6.62 8.20
C ASP A 81 -1.98 5.21 7.56
N HIS A 82 -2.33 5.15 6.26
CA HIS A 82 -2.55 3.90 5.52
C HIS A 82 -1.34 2.94 5.57
N ASP A 83 -0.12 3.46 5.60
CA ASP A 83 1.12 2.70 5.81
C ASP A 83 1.06 1.90 7.11
N THR A 84 0.74 2.57 8.21
CA THR A 84 0.67 1.97 9.55
C THR A 84 -0.53 1.06 9.70
N ILE A 85 -1.69 1.44 9.16
CA ILE A 85 -2.90 0.60 9.13
C ILE A 85 -2.61 -0.71 8.39
N GLY A 86 -2.04 -0.64 7.19
CA GLY A 86 -1.72 -1.79 6.36
C GLY A 86 -0.69 -2.70 7.03
N GLY A 87 0.41 -2.13 7.53
CA GLY A 87 1.47 -2.90 8.17
C GLY A 87 1.03 -3.60 9.46
N ASN A 88 0.18 -2.95 10.27
CA ASN A 88 -0.39 -3.57 11.47
C ASN A 88 -1.36 -4.70 11.14
N TYR A 89 -2.23 -4.49 10.15
CA TYR A 89 -3.15 -5.52 9.68
C TYR A 89 -2.42 -6.77 9.18
N LEU A 90 -1.36 -6.61 8.38
CA LEU A 90 -0.55 -7.74 7.91
C LEU A 90 0.17 -8.47 9.06
N ARG A 91 0.58 -7.74 10.10
CA ARG A 91 1.16 -8.34 11.31
C ARG A 91 0.13 -9.17 12.08
N GLU A 92 -1.10 -8.69 12.21
CA GLU A 92 -2.22 -9.44 12.81
C GLU A 92 -2.53 -10.73 12.04
N LEU A 93 -2.34 -10.72 10.72
CA LEU A 93 -2.46 -11.89 9.84
C LEU A 93 -1.22 -12.80 9.82
N CYS A 94 -0.20 -12.51 10.64
CA CYS A 94 1.06 -13.25 10.74
C CYS A 94 1.85 -13.30 9.41
N PHE A 95 1.85 -12.22 8.63
CA PHE A 95 2.79 -12.06 7.53
C PHE A 95 4.24 -11.94 8.05
N PRO A 96 5.25 -12.29 7.23
CA PRO A 96 6.65 -12.08 7.59
C PRO A 96 6.94 -10.63 8.00
N SER A 97 7.86 -10.42 8.95
CA SER A 97 8.16 -9.10 9.52
C SER A 97 8.60 -8.11 8.45
N LEU A 98 9.45 -8.53 7.51
CA LEU A 98 9.92 -7.70 6.41
C LEU A 98 8.76 -7.18 5.53
N VAL A 99 7.73 -8.00 5.26
CA VAL A 99 6.54 -7.52 4.53
C VAL A 99 5.86 -6.41 5.33
N CYS A 100 5.60 -6.65 6.61
CA CYS A 100 4.94 -5.69 7.48
C CYS A 100 5.73 -4.37 7.60
N GLU A 101 7.06 -4.46 7.67
CA GLU A 101 7.98 -3.32 7.75
C GLU A 101 8.04 -2.52 6.44
N LEU A 102 8.06 -3.19 5.29
CA LEU A 102 8.01 -2.53 3.98
C LEU A 102 6.69 -1.75 3.83
N VAL A 103 5.57 -2.35 4.19
CA VAL A 103 4.26 -1.69 4.16
C VAL A 103 4.21 -0.53 5.16
N SER A 104 4.63 -0.72 6.42
CA SER A 104 4.62 0.35 7.43
C SER A 104 5.57 1.50 7.11
N GLY A 105 6.66 1.22 6.39
CA GLY A 105 7.75 2.16 6.18
C GLY A 105 7.69 2.97 4.89
N HIS A 106 6.77 2.67 3.97
CA HIS A 106 6.87 3.20 2.61
C HIS A 106 6.65 4.73 2.53
N VAL A 107 5.80 5.32 3.38
CA VAL A 107 5.67 6.80 3.49
C VAL A 107 6.95 7.41 4.04
N GLN A 108 7.57 6.79 5.05
CA GLN A 108 8.87 7.26 5.58
C GLN A 108 9.98 7.14 4.54
N ALA A 109 9.97 6.08 3.74
CA ALA A 109 10.90 5.92 2.61
C ALA A 109 10.74 7.06 1.60
N LYS A 110 9.50 7.43 1.25
CA LYS A 110 9.22 8.61 0.40
C LYS A 110 9.79 9.90 1.01
N ARG A 111 9.51 10.17 2.29
CA ARG A 111 10.04 11.36 2.99
C ARG A 111 11.56 11.39 3.00
N TYR A 112 12.20 10.24 3.20
CA TYR A 112 13.65 10.12 3.17
C TYR A 112 14.20 10.43 1.77
N LEU A 113 13.61 9.89 0.71
CA LEU A 113 14.06 10.14 -0.66
C LEU A 113 13.90 11.61 -1.05
N VAL A 114 12.77 12.24 -0.72
CA VAL A 114 12.56 13.69 -0.91
C VAL A 114 13.64 14.52 -0.20
N TYR A 115 14.02 14.14 1.02
CA TYR A 115 15.08 14.83 1.76
C TYR A 115 16.48 14.57 1.18
N LYS A 116 16.76 13.33 0.78
CA LYS A 116 18.12 12.87 0.46
C LYS A 116 18.51 13.12 -1.00
N ASP A 117 17.55 13.04 -1.91
CA ASP A 117 17.77 13.16 -3.36
C ASP A 117 16.90 14.27 -3.94
N LYS A 118 17.54 15.39 -4.31
CA LYS A 118 16.86 16.53 -4.92
C LYS A 118 16.15 16.17 -6.22
N LYS A 119 16.70 15.22 -7.01
CA LYS A 119 16.08 14.79 -8.26
C LYS A 119 14.77 14.03 -8.03
N TYR A 120 14.66 13.33 -6.90
CA TYR A 120 13.43 12.64 -6.52
C TYR A 120 12.33 13.63 -6.12
N TYR A 121 12.69 14.77 -5.50
CA TYR A 121 11.73 15.84 -5.24
C TYR A 121 11.26 16.54 -6.53
N GLU A 122 12.13 16.65 -7.53
CA GLU A 122 11.85 17.34 -8.79
C GLU A 122 11.13 16.46 -9.84
N SER A 123 10.90 15.18 -9.56
CA SER A 123 10.28 14.23 -10.50
C SER A 123 8.75 14.20 -10.48
N GLU A 124 8.13 15.04 -9.66
CA GLU A 124 6.68 15.20 -9.50
C GLU A 124 6.14 16.31 -10.43
#